data_AF-A0A529FMI0-F1
#
_entry.id   AF-A0A529FMI0-F1
#
_cell.length_a   1.000
_cell.length_b   1.000
_cell.length_c   1.000
_cell.angle_alpha   90.00
_cell.angle_beta   90.00
_cell.angle_gamma   90.00
#
_symmetry.space_group_name_H-M   'P 1'
#
loop_
_entity.id
_entity.type
_entity.pdbx_description
1 polymer ?
#
loop_
_entity_poly.entity_id
_entity_poly.type
_entity_poly.pdbx_seq_one_letter_code
_entity_poly.pdbx_strand_id
1 'polypeptide(L)'
;IATFHPLGVVVTARGETHDFVSRYFAPGAGIPEDPVTGSIHATLIPYWSEKLGKTELSAFQCSQRGGHLLCELAGDRVRITGRAKTFMKAEIYLPD
;
A
#
# COMPACT_ATOMS: atom_id res chain seq x y z
N ILE A 1 1.59 -18.47 5.12
CA ILE A 1 1.28 -17.03 5.37
C ILE A 1 0.32 -16.87 6.55
N ALA A 2 -0.81 -17.59 6.61
CA ALA A 2 -1.77 -17.48 7.73
C ALA A 2 -1.16 -17.66 9.14
N THR A 3 -0.14 -18.51 9.26
CA THR A 3 0.60 -18.77 10.50
C THR A 3 1.54 -17.64 10.93
N PHE A 4 1.70 -16.57 10.14
CA PHE A 4 2.59 -15.46 10.47
C PHE A 4 1.96 -14.39 11.35
N HIS A 5 0.70 -14.57 11.80
CA HIS A 5 0.04 -13.65 12.72
C HIS A 5 0.95 -13.30 13.93
N PRO A 6 1.08 -12.01 14.31
CA PRO A 6 0.32 -10.85 13.80
C PRO A 6 0.88 -10.18 12.54
N LEU A 7 1.93 -10.72 11.92
CA LEU A 7 2.62 -10.14 10.77
C LEU A 7 1.91 -10.43 9.44
N GLY A 8 2.03 -9.49 8.51
CA GLY A 8 1.70 -9.68 7.09
C GLY A 8 2.95 -9.89 6.23
N VAL A 9 2.74 -10.29 4.98
CA VAL A 9 3.82 -10.49 4.00
C VAL A 9 3.62 -9.50 2.86
N VAL A 10 4.67 -8.72 2.59
CA VAL A 10 4.76 -7.87 1.39
C VAL A 10 5.68 -8.51 0.36
N VAL A 11 5.26 -8.53 -0.89
CA VAL A 11 6.08 -8.90 -2.04
C VAL A 11 6.25 -7.66 -2.91
N THR A 12 7.46 -7.37 -3.38
CA THR A 12 7.74 -6.18 -4.17
C THR A 12 8.75 -6.45 -5.28
N ALA A 13 8.67 -5.68 -6.37
CA ALA A 13 9.58 -5.74 -7.51
C ALA A 13 9.66 -4.36 -8.18
N ARG A 14 10.65 -4.18 -9.06
CA ARG A 14 10.71 -2.99 -9.92
C ARG A 14 9.52 -3.03 -10.87
N GLY A 15 8.84 -1.89 -11.05
CA GLY A 15 7.70 -1.82 -11.96
C GLY A 15 8.15 -1.61 -13.41
N GLU A 16 7.28 -1.98 -14.35
CA GLU A 16 7.47 -1.68 -15.78
C GLU A 16 7.01 -0.25 -16.13
N THR A 17 5.88 0.17 -15.56
CA THR A 17 5.25 1.49 -15.79
C THR A 17 5.30 2.41 -14.58
N HIS A 18 5.60 1.86 -13.40
CA HIS A 18 5.78 2.56 -12.13
C HIS A 18 7.19 2.28 -11.63
N ASP A 19 7.71 3.07 -10.70
CA ASP A 19 9.05 2.85 -10.14
C ASP A 19 9.13 1.49 -9.42
N PHE A 20 8.09 1.14 -8.66
CA PHE A 20 7.97 -0.19 -8.06
C PHE A 20 6.53 -0.66 -7.94
N VAL A 21 6.38 -1.96 -7.76
CA VAL A 21 5.10 -2.62 -7.52
C VAL A 21 5.10 -3.42 -6.22
N SER A 22 3.94 -3.64 -5.62
CA SER A 22 3.81 -4.48 -4.43
C SER A 22 2.50 -5.27 -4.37
N ARG A 23 2.47 -6.30 -3.52
CA ARG A 23 1.26 -6.99 -3.04
C ARG A 23 1.40 -7.24 -1.54
N TYR A 24 0.29 -7.21 -0.80
CA TYR A 24 0.30 -7.38 0.65
C TYR A 24 -0.74 -8.40 1.13
N PHE A 25 -0.29 -9.40 1.88
CA PHE A 25 -1.10 -10.52 2.37
C PHE A 25 -1.10 -10.52 3.90
N ALA A 26 -2.28 -10.46 4.51
CA ALA A 26 -2.45 -10.51 5.96
C ALA A 26 -3.53 -11.52 6.41
N PRO A 27 -3.48 -12.79 5.95
CA PRO A 27 -4.53 -13.77 6.25
C PRO A 27 -4.71 -14.04 7.75
N GLY A 28 -3.66 -13.89 8.55
CA GLY A 28 -3.75 -13.98 10.02
C GLY A 28 -4.60 -12.88 10.67
N ALA A 29 -4.90 -11.79 9.95
CA ALA A 29 -5.81 -10.73 10.36
C ALA A 29 -7.20 -10.84 9.68
N GLY A 30 -7.50 -11.98 9.04
CA GLY A 30 -8.75 -12.17 8.28
C GLY A 30 -8.77 -11.46 6.92
N ILE A 31 -7.63 -10.93 6.46
CA ILE A 31 -7.50 -10.22 5.18
C ILE A 31 -6.65 -11.09 4.24
N PRO A 32 -7.25 -11.86 3.30
CA PRO A 32 -6.48 -12.70 2.40
C PRO A 32 -5.41 -11.90 1.62
N GLU A 33 -5.82 -10.76 1.07
CA GLU A 33 -4.97 -9.77 0.40
C GLU A 33 -5.60 -8.39 0.60
N ASP A 34 -4.80 -7.41 1.01
CA ASP A 34 -5.27 -6.03 1.17
C ASP A 34 -5.13 -5.27 -0.17
N PRO A 35 -6.20 -4.63 -0.69
CA PRO A 35 -6.15 -3.99 -1.99
C PRO A 35 -5.05 -2.93 -2.14
N VAL A 36 -4.92 -2.04 -1.15
CA VAL A 36 -3.95 -0.94 -1.12
C VAL A 36 -3.59 -0.62 0.33
N THR A 37 -2.33 -0.82 0.71
CA THR A 37 -1.89 -0.72 2.11
C THR A 37 -0.94 0.45 2.28
N GLY A 38 -1.37 1.50 2.98
CA GLY A 38 -0.52 2.67 3.20
C GLY A 38 0.69 2.38 4.09
N SER A 39 0.51 1.61 5.17
CA SER A 39 1.54 1.39 6.20
C SER A 39 2.79 0.69 5.69
N ILE A 40 2.68 -0.27 4.76
CA ILE A 40 3.85 -0.98 4.20
C ILE A 40 4.80 -0.04 3.45
N HIS A 41 4.30 1.11 2.98
CA HIS A 41 5.10 2.08 2.25
C HIS A 41 6.09 2.84 3.15
N ALA A 42 5.91 2.81 4.47
CA ALA A 42 6.93 3.26 5.42
C ALA A 42 8.25 2.48 5.28
N THR A 43 8.19 1.22 4.83
CA THR A 43 9.36 0.39 4.56
C THR A 43 9.75 0.39 3.08
N LEU A 44 8.75 0.30 2.18
CA LEU A 44 9.03 0.18 0.75
C LEU A 44 9.62 1.44 0.13
N ILE A 45 9.20 2.64 0.59
CA ILE A 45 9.68 3.90 0.01
C ILE A 45 11.18 4.09 0.27
N PRO A 46 11.71 3.99 1.51
CA PRO A 46 13.16 4.06 1.73
C PRO A 46 13.93 3.01 0.93
N TYR A 47 13.46 1.76 0.92
CA TYR A 47 14.10 0.65 0.20
C TYR A 47 14.21 0.90 -1.31
N TRP A 48 13.12 1.34 -1.95
CA TRP A 48 13.13 1.62 -3.38
C TRP A 48 13.80 2.95 -3.72
N SER A 49 13.71 3.93 -2.83
CA SER A 49 14.43 5.21 -2.96
C SER A 49 15.94 4.98 -3.04
N GLU A 50 16.48 4.18 -2.11
CA GLU A 50 17.89 3.79 -2.12
C GLU A 50 18.27 3.02 -3.40
N LYS A 51 17.46 2.03 -3.77
CA LYS A 51 17.74 1.21 -4.97
C LYS A 51 17.67 1.98 -6.29
N LEU A 52 16.82 2.99 -6.39
CA LEU A 52 16.57 3.72 -7.62
C LEU A 52 17.24 5.10 -7.68
N GLY A 53 17.78 5.58 -6.55
CA GLY A 53 18.36 6.92 -6.45
C GLY A 53 17.33 8.05 -6.63
N LYS A 54 16.08 7.84 -6.16
CA LYS A 54 14.97 8.77 -6.32
C LYS A 54 14.29 9.06 -4.98
N THR A 55 13.93 10.32 -4.71
CA THR A 55 13.15 10.69 -3.52
C THR A 55 11.65 10.74 -3.81
N GLU A 56 11.26 10.99 -5.05
CA GLU A 56 9.87 10.89 -5.52
C GLU A 56 9.69 9.60 -6.33
N LEU A 57 8.71 8.78 -5.92
CA LEU A 57 8.46 7.48 -6.52
C LEU A 57 6.98 7.30 -6.85
N SER A 58 6.72 6.67 -7.99
CA SER A 58 5.42 6.12 -8.35
C SER A 58 5.34 4.65 -7.95
N ALA A 59 4.28 4.27 -7.24
CA ALA A 59 4.06 2.90 -6.79
C ALA A 59 2.71 2.38 -7.29
N PHE A 60 2.64 1.07 -7.55
CA PHE A 60 1.37 0.41 -7.83
C PHE A 60 1.23 -0.87 -7.00
N GLN A 61 0.15 -0.97 -6.21
CA GLN A 61 -0.18 -2.18 -5.48
C GLN A 61 -1.04 -3.09 -6.38
N CYS A 62 -0.43 -4.16 -6.88
CA CYS A 62 -0.97 -5.10 -7.86
C CYS A 62 -1.97 -6.11 -7.26
N SER A 63 -2.87 -5.65 -6.38
CA SER A 63 -4.01 -6.47 -5.96
C SER A 63 -5.01 -6.61 -7.10
N GLN A 64 -6.03 -7.47 -6.95
CA GLN A 64 -7.10 -7.60 -7.93
C GLN A 64 -7.80 -6.27 -8.26
N ARG A 65 -7.91 -5.37 -7.27
CA ARG A 65 -8.54 -4.04 -7.46
C ARG A 65 -7.55 -2.98 -7.95
N GLY A 66 -6.26 -3.18 -7.72
CA GLY A 66 -5.21 -2.22 -8.05
C GLY A 66 -5.23 -0.97 -7.18
N GLY A 67 -4.09 -0.28 -7.10
CA GLY A 67 -4.02 1.04 -6.49
C GLY A 67 -2.74 1.77 -6.84
N HIS A 68 -2.89 3.01 -7.30
CA HIS A 68 -1.78 3.90 -7.61
C HIS A 68 -1.45 4.77 -6.40
N LEU A 69 -0.16 4.90 -6.09
CA LEU A 69 0.33 5.80 -5.06
C LEU A 69 1.45 6.66 -5.62
N LEU A 70 1.43 7.95 -5.28
CA LEU A 70 2.58 8.84 -5.40
C LEU A 70 3.24 8.91 -4.02
N CYS A 71 4.55 8.75 -4.01
CA CYS A 71 5.34 8.60 -2.80
C CYS A 71 6.49 9.60 -2.77
N GLU A 72 6.79 10.13 -1.59
CA GLU A 72 7.93 11.01 -1.35
C GLU A 72 8.69 10.53 -0.11
N LEU A 73 10.01 10.34 -0.22
CA LEU A 73 10.91 10.23 0.92
C LEU A 73 11.34 11.64 1.35
N ALA A 74 10.64 12.18 2.35
CA ALA A 74 10.83 13.52 2.88
C ALA A 74 11.71 13.49 4.14
N GLY A 75 13.01 13.26 3.96
CA GLY A 75 13.97 13.12 5.06
C GLY A 75 13.74 11.82 5.84
N ASP A 76 13.33 11.94 7.10
CA ASP A 76 13.02 10.80 7.99
C ASP A 76 11.55 10.34 7.90
N ARG A 77 10.75 10.96 7.02
CA ARG A 77 9.34 10.61 6.83
C ARG A 77 9.02 10.18 5.41
N VAL A 78 7.97 9.38 5.30
CA VAL A 78 7.34 9.05 4.02
C VAL A 78 6.03 9.80 3.88
N ARG A 79 5.75 10.29 2.67
CA ARG A 79 4.41 10.78 2.29
C ARG A 79 3.86 9.89 1.21
N ILE A 80 2.58 9.57 1.33
CA ILE A 80 1.82 8.81 0.34
C ILE A 80 0.61 9.62 -0.08
N THR A 81 0.37 9.68 -1.38
CA THR A 81 -0.76 10.39 -1.97
C THR A 81 -1.51 9.42 -2.89
N GLY A 82 -2.84 9.42 -2.76
CA GLY A 82 -3.73 8.62 -3.59
C GLY A 82 -5.03 9.37 -3.87
N ARG A 83 -5.80 8.91 -4.85
CA ARG A 83 -7.13 9.46 -5.15
C ARG A 83 -8.19 8.64 -4.45
N ALA A 84 -9.20 9.30 -3.88
CA ALA A 84 -10.38 8.67 -3.32
C ALA A 84 -11.58 8.82 -4.26
N LYS A 85 -12.49 7.85 -4.24
CA LYS A 85 -13.78 7.91 -4.94
C LYS A 85 -14.89 7.51 -3.98
N THR A 86 -15.85 8.42 -3.76
CA THR A 86 -17.03 8.14 -2.93
C THR A 86 -17.90 7.11 -3.62
N PHE A 87 -18.12 5.96 -2.96
CA PHE A 87 -19.01 4.91 -3.45
C PHE A 87 -20.47 5.15 -3.02
N MET A 88 -20.68 5.49 -1.76
CA MET A 88 -22.00 5.68 -1.16
C MET A 88 -21.94 6.79 -0.12
N LYS A 89 -23.05 7.50 0.04
CA LYS A 89 -23.36 8.34 1.20
C LYS A 89 -24.68 7.84 1.80
N ALA A 90 -24.74 7.66 3.11
CA ALA A 90 -25.92 7.15 3.81
C ALA A 90 -26.03 7.73 5.22
N GLU A 91 -27.23 7.64 5.80
CA GLU A 91 -27.51 7.89 7.21
C GLU A 91 -27.77 6.54 7.91
N ILE A 92 -27.19 6.34 9.09
CA ILE A 92 -27.34 5.11 9.88
C ILE A 92 -28.20 5.43 11.10
N TYR A 93 -29.34 4.75 11.20
CA TYR A 93 -30.26 4.85 12.34
C TYR A 93 -30.06 3.64 13.25
N LEU A 94 -29.95 3.88 14.56
CA LEU A 94 -29.86 2.83 15.57
C LEU A 94 -31.26 2.61 16.18
N PRO A 95 -31.60 1.37 16.58
CA PRO A 95 -32.80 1.12 17.37
C PRO A 95 -32.69 1.81 18.74
N ASP A 96 -33.85 2.10 19.35
CA ASP A 96 -33.97 2.59 20.73
C ASP A 96 -33.40 1.61 21.75
#